data_AF-A0A6N9NTJ1-F1
#
_entry.id   AF-A0A6N9NTJ1-F1
#
_cell.length_a   1.000
_cell.length_b   1.000
_cell.length_c   1.000
_cell.angle_alpha   90.00
_cell.angle_beta   90.00
_cell.angle_gamma   90.00
#
_symmetry.space_group_name_H-M   'P 1'
#
loop_
_entity.id
_entity.type
_entity.pdbx_description
1 polymer ?
#
loop_
_entity_poly.entity_id
_entity_poly.type
_entity_poly.pdbx_seq_one_letter_code
_entity_poly.pdbx_strand_id
1 'polypeptide(L)'
;MPIVGASYNNTSNSGPSALNLNNPRSNVNTNIGFFSAYLFSQKGNVYGHFHSARKGKGSIPVPAAWPDKLTLLLMQLVPIMRLAYGLHGRA
;
A
#
# COMPACT_ATOMS: atom_id res chain seq x y z
N MET A 1 -32.88 6.47 15.66
CA MET A 1 -31.74 6.70 14.75
C MET A 1 -30.95 5.41 14.64
N PRO A 2 -30.43 5.05 13.45
CA PRO A 2 -29.67 3.81 13.29
C PRO A 2 -28.26 3.92 13.87
N ILE A 3 -27.84 2.91 14.61
CA ILE A 3 -26.47 2.71 15.06
C ILE A 3 -25.99 1.38 14.51
N VAL A 4 -24.85 1.38 13.82
CA VAL A 4 -24.24 0.19 13.22
C VAL A 4 -23.05 -0.30 14.05
N GLY A 5 -22.81 -1.60 14.05
CA GLY A 5 -21.79 -2.23 14.89
C GLY A 5 -22.29 -2.49 16.31
N ALA A 6 -21.41 -2.29 17.30
CA ALA A 6 -21.69 -2.57 18.71
C ALA A 6 -20.67 -1.88 19.63
N SER A 7 -20.86 -2.05 20.95
CA SER A 7 -19.96 -1.58 22.00
C SER A 7 -19.40 -2.74 22.83
N TYR A 8 -18.58 -2.42 23.83
CA TYR A 8 -17.84 -3.39 24.64
C TYR A 8 -18.71 -4.39 25.43
N ASN A 9 -20.01 -4.14 25.61
CA ASN A 9 -20.91 -4.98 26.39
C ASN A 9 -21.85 -5.88 25.55
N ASN A 10 -21.68 -5.90 24.23
CA ASN A 10 -22.64 -6.55 23.33
C ASN A 10 -22.29 -8.00 22.94
N THR A 11 -21.07 -8.47 23.23
CA THR A 11 -20.63 -9.87 22.98
C THR A 11 -21.00 -10.36 21.56
N SER A 12 -21.77 -11.44 21.43
CA SER A 12 -22.18 -12.05 20.16
C SER A 12 -23.20 -11.23 19.36
N ASN A 13 -23.77 -10.18 19.94
CA ASN A 13 -24.64 -9.23 19.22
C ASN A 13 -23.84 -8.20 18.41
N SER A 14 -22.50 -8.32 18.41
CA SER A 14 -21.59 -7.46 17.66
C SER A 14 -21.30 -8.01 16.26
N GLY A 15 -20.98 -7.12 15.32
CA GLY A 15 -20.54 -7.50 13.98
C GLY A 15 -20.72 -6.38 12.97
N PRO A 16 -20.21 -6.55 11.73
CA PRO A 16 -20.32 -5.55 10.67
C PRO A 16 -21.76 -5.32 10.19
N SER A 17 -22.65 -6.28 10.44
CA SER A 17 -24.08 -6.25 10.10
C SER A 17 -24.99 -5.97 11.30
N ALA A 18 -24.44 -5.71 12.49
CA ALA A 18 -25.23 -5.37 13.66
C ALA A 18 -25.87 -3.98 13.50
N LEU A 19 -27.18 -3.89 13.75
CA LEU A 19 -27.97 -2.68 13.57
C LEU A 19 -28.93 -2.51 14.75
N ASN A 20 -28.86 -1.36 15.44
CA ASN A 20 -29.74 -1.00 16.54
C ASN A 20 -30.60 0.23 16.16
N LEU A 21 -31.91 0.12 16.34
CA LEU A 21 -32.92 1.14 16.01
C LEU A 21 -33.67 1.69 17.25
N ASN A 22 -33.33 1.22 18.46
CA ASN A 22 -34.12 1.43 19.69
C ASN A 22 -33.82 2.75 20.41
N ASN A 23 -33.07 3.67 19.80
CA ASN A 23 -32.68 4.93 20.42
C ASN A 23 -33.30 6.14 19.68
N PRO A 24 -33.93 7.10 20.41
CA PRO A 24 -34.33 8.38 19.82
C PRO A 24 -33.09 9.18 19.42
N ARG A 25 -33.26 10.17 18.52
CA ARG A 25 -32.15 11.02 18.02
C ARG A 25 -31.42 11.79 19.10
N SER A 26 -32.11 12.15 20.18
CA SER A 26 -31.56 12.90 21.32
C SER A 26 -30.81 12.03 22.32
N ASN A 27 -30.76 10.71 22.14
CA ASN A 27 -30.14 9.81 23.10
C ASN A 27 -28.61 9.94 23.09
N VAL A 28 -28.05 10.31 24.24
CA VAL A 28 -26.61 10.40 24.47
C VAL A 28 -26.19 9.26 25.41
N ASN A 29 -25.19 8.49 25.02
CA ASN A 29 -24.65 7.40 25.84
C ASN A 29 -23.13 7.28 25.63
N THR A 30 -22.41 6.89 26.68
CA THR A 30 -20.94 6.78 26.70
C THR A 30 -20.40 5.68 25.79
N ASN A 31 -21.23 4.71 25.43
CA ASN A 31 -20.90 3.60 24.53
C ASN A 31 -21.42 3.79 23.10
N ILE A 32 -21.88 4.99 22.74
CA ILE A 32 -22.29 5.35 21.38
C ILE A 32 -21.36 6.46 20.85
N GLY A 33 -20.70 6.19 19.72
CA GLY A 33 -19.79 7.13 19.06
C GLY A 33 -19.96 7.12 17.54
N PHE A 34 -19.11 7.87 16.83
CA PHE A 34 -19.12 7.95 15.37
C PHE A 34 -17.71 7.79 14.80
N PHE A 35 -17.63 7.20 13.61
CA PHE A 35 -16.41 7.18 12.80
C PHE A 35 -16.57 8.15 11.65
N SER A 36 -15.56 9.00 11.43
CA SER A 36 -15.51 9.84 10.24
C SER A 36 -15.21 8.98 9.02
N ALA A 37 -15.92 9.23 7.92
CA ALA A 37 -15.59 8.68 6.61
C ALA A 37 -15.38 9.84 5.63
N TYR A 38 -14.38 9.69 4.76
CA TYR A 38 -14.16 10.60 3.63
C TYR A 38 -14.57 9.88 2.34
N LEU A 39 -15.25 10.60 1.44
CA LEU A 39 -15.65 10.03 0.16
C LEU A 39 -14.42 9.89 -0.76
N PHE A 40 -13.97 8.66 -0.98
CA PHE A 40 -13.01 8.39 -2.03
C PHE A 40 -13.74 8.32 -3.38
N SER A 41 -13.71 9.41 -4.13
CA SER A 41 -14.32 9.48 -5.47
C SER A 41 -13.45 8.71 -6.47
N GLN A 42 -13.94 7.56 -6.92
CA GLN A 42 -13.42 6.88 -8.12
C GLN A 42 -14.07 7.50 -9.36
N LYS A 43 -13.80 8.78 -9.65
CA LYS A 43 -14.13 9.35 -10.96
C LYS A 43 -13.04 8.90 -11.93
N GLY A 44 -13.46 8.05 -12.89
CA GLY A 44 -12.60 7.28 -13.77
C GLY A 44 -11.61 8.08 -14.62
N ASN A 45 -10.69 7.32 -15.21
CA ASN A 45 -9.71 7.72 -16.22
C ASN A 45 -10.21 8.79 -17.20
N VAL A 46 -9.91 10.07 -16.96
CA VAL A 46 -9.71 11.10 -18.00
C VAL A 46 -8.73 12.15 -17.43
N TYR A 47 -7.48 12.07 -17.89
CA TYR A 47 -6.37 13.02 -17.76
C TYR A 47 -6.13 13.71 -16.41
N GLY A 48 -5.13 13.21 -15.66
CA GLY A 48 -4.40 14.01 -14.66
C GLY A 48 -4.17 13.28 -13.34
N HIS A 49 -2.90 13.23 -12.91
CA HIS A 49 -2.40 12.61 -11.68
C HIS A 49 -3.26 12.85 -10.42
N PHE A 50 -3.73 11.77 -9.80
CA PHE A 50 -4.29 11.80 -8.45
C PHE A 50 -3.17 11.64 -7.40
N HIS A 51 -2.81 12.72 -6.72
CA HIS A 51 -1.97 12.64 -5.50
C HIS A 51 -2.88 12.51 -4.28
N SER A 52 -3.15 11.28 -3.84
CA SER A 52 -3.49 11.07 -2.43
C SER A 52 -2.32 11.58 -1.59
N ALA A 53 -2.56 12.38 -0.55
CA ALA A 53 -1.52 12.79 0.39
C ALA A 53 -1.01 11.57 1.19
N ARG A 54 -0.22 10.72 0.53
CA ARG A 54 0.77 9.91 1.22
C ARG A 54 1.76 10.91 1.76
N LYS A 55 1.88 11.00 3.09
CA LYS A 55 3.09 11.52 3.72
C LYS A 55 4.26 10.79 3.07
N GLY A 56 4.88 11.45 2.10
CA GLY A 56 6.01 10.93 1.37
C GLY A 56 7.14 10.81 2.39
N LYS A 57 7.36 9.62 2.93
CA LYS A 57 8.72 9.24 3.24
C LYS A 57 9.37 9.22 1.86
N GLY A 58 10.30 10.15 1.62
CA GLY A 58 11.04 10.20 0.36
C GLY A 58 11.49 8.80 -0.02
N SER A 59 11.46 8.49 -1.32
CA SER A 59 11.99 7.25 -1.84
C SER A 59 13.41 7.07 -1.30
N ILE A 60 13.56 6.16 -0.35
CA ILE A 60 14.86 5.57 -0.07
C ILE A 60 15.27 4.99 -1.42
N PRO A 61 16.40 5.38 -2.01
CA PRO A 61 16.86 4.72 -3.22
C PRO A 61 17.01 3.24 -2.87
N VAL A 62 16.15 2.40 -3.44
CA VAL A 62 16.38 0.96 -3.47
C VAL A 62 17.61 0.81 -4.35
N PRO A 63 18.76 0.33 -3.82
CA PRO A 63 19.89 0.01 -4.67
C PRO A 63 19.35 -0.97 -5.71
N ALA A 64 19.52 -0.64 -7.00
CA ALA A 64 19.35 -1.61 -8.07
C ALA A 64 20.07 -2.87 -7.60
N ALA A 65 19.33 -3.98 -7.52
CA ALA A 65 19.71 -5.21 -6.85
C ALA A 65 21.22 -5.41 -6.83
N TRP A 66 21.80 -5.54 -5.63
CA TRP A 66 23.22 -5.86 -5.51
C TRP A 66 23.45 -7.15 -6.29
N PRO A 67 24.29 -7.14 -7.34
CA PRO A 67 24.57 -8.35 -8.08
C PRO A 67 25.09 -9.40 -7.10
N ASP A 68 24.53 -10.61 -7.18
CA ASP A 68 25.04 -11.71 -6.37
C ASP A 68 26.52 -11.98 -6.72
N LYS A 69 27.22 -12.70 -5.83
CA LYS A 69 28.67 -12.97 -6.01
C LYS A 69 28.98 -13.60 -7.37
N LEU A 70 28.06 -14.39 -7.93
CA LEU A 70 28.19 -15.01 -9.24
C LEU A 70 28.10 -13.98 -10.36
N THR A 71 27.12 -13.08 -10.31
CA THR A 71 26.94 -11.99 -11.28
C THR A 71 28.16 -11.06 -11.28
N LEU A 72 28.69 -10.72 -10.11
CA LEU A 72 29.92 -9.93 -10.01
C LEU A 72 31.12 -10.63 -10.65
N LEU A 73 31.29 -11.92 -10.40
CA LEU A 73 32.38 -12.69 -10.98
C LEU A 73 32.25 -12.76 -12.51
N LEU A 74 31.04 -12.98 -13.03
CA LEU A 74 30.80 -13.02 -14.47
C LEU A 74 31.11 -11.66 -15.12
N MET A 75 30.67 -10.56 -14.51
CA MET A 75 30.95 -9.20 -15.00
C MET A 75 32.46 -8.88 -14.99
N GLN A 76 33.22 -9.39 -14.03
CA GLN A 76 34.69 -9.22 -13.96
C GLN A 76 35.42 -10.07 -15.01
N LEU A 77 34.88 -11.24 -15.37
CA LEU A 77 35.51 -12.14 -16.34
C LEU A 77 35.18 -11.78 -17.79
N VAL A 78 34.06 -11.09 -18.07
CA VAL A 78 33.67 -10.69 -19.44
C VAL A 78 34.78 -9.95 -20.21
N PRO A 79 35.47 -8.93 -19.64
CA PRO A 79 36.59 -8.27 -20.32
C PRO A 79 37.79 -9.20 -20.56
N ILE A 80 38.06 -10.12 -19.62
CA ILE A 80 39.18 -11.08 -19.69
C ILE A 80 38.91 -12.11 -20.78
N MET A 81 37.69 -12.65 -20.85
CA MET A 81 37.25 -13.52 -21.93
C MET A 81 37.32 -12.79 -23.28
N ARG A 82 36.85 -11.54 -23.35
CA ARG A 82 36.92 -10.73 -24.58
C ARG A 82 38.36 -10.47 -25.02
N LEU A 83 39.31 -10.39 -24.11
CA LEU A 83 40.74 -10.27 -24.41
C LEU A 83 41.38 -11.61 -24.83
N ALA A 84 41.03 -12.70 -24.16
CA ALA A 84 41.60 -14.04 -24.42
C ALA A 84 41.09 -14.67 -25.72
N TYR A 85 39.85 -14.38 -26.12
CA TYR A 85 39.21 -14.94 -27.32
C TYR A 85 38.97 -13.90 -28.42
N GLY A 86 39.30 -12.63 -28.18
CA GLY A 86 39.07 -11.53 -29.12
C GLY A 86 40.34 -11.01 -29.78
N LEU A 87 40.93 -11.82 -30.65
CA LEU A 87 41.90 -11.38 -31.65
C LEU A 87 41.69 -12.13 -32.96
N HIS A 88 40.52 -11.91 -33.57
CA HIS A 88 40.38 -12.04 -35.02
C HIS A 88 39.19 -11.22 -35.51
N GLY A 89 39.46 -10.26 -36.39
CA GLY A 89 38.40 -9.55 -37.12
C GLY A 89 38.33 -8.06 -36.85
N ARG A 90 39.37 -7.33 -37.27
CA ARG A 90 39.22 -5.97 -37.81
C ARG A 90 40.46 -5.61 -38.63
N ALA A 91 40.37 -5.94 -39.92
CA ALA A 91 41.04 -5.20 -40.99
C ALA A 91 40.44 -3.80 -41.10
#